data_AF-A0A383B5H1-F1
#
_entry.id   AF-A0A383B5H1-F1
#
_cell.length_a   1.000
_cell.length_b   1.000
_cell.length_c   1.000
_cell.angle_alpha   90.00
_cell.angle_beta   90.00
_cell.angle_gamma   90.00
#
_symmetry.space_group_name_H-M   'P 1'
#
loop_
_entity.id
_entity.type
_entity.pdbx_description
1 polymer ?
#
loop_
_entity_poly.entity_id
_entity_poly.type
_entity_poly.pdbx_seq_one_letter_code
_entity_poly.pdbx_strand_id
1 'polypeptide(L)'
;CIQEYKFELYENNGDIIKNNINEISSLDLSYLPESNKDFLENTFINAILTFELVDNLKKTQSNLEDYGKNYRPLHLSVRKIQKRQFKIDYKIKKLEKEKRYLERENQTDKVNRMQLEIDKLNKEKIEIAKKIPLNWDDAHNEYKALAMEKKKAVTKYRRNVDSVYKNIQMTKLIIIDKNKLNIDSEILNLKEIIFNESKDDGMNRIKSIEKILNEIAGAELIKEKLSKARRSLKKDDADINKINTLL
;
A
#
# COMPACT_ATOMS: atom_id res chain seq x y z
N CYS A 1 -2.51 -10.40 -17.91
CA CYS A 1 -1.90 -9.79 -16.70
C CYS A 1 -1.35 -10.90 -15.80
N ILE A 2 -0.21 -10.74 -15.09
CA ILE A 2 0.32 -11.77 -14.15
C ILE A 2 -0.73 -12.22 -13.13
N GLN A 3 -1.62 -11.31 -12.75
CA GLN A 3 -2.71 -11.57 -11.82
C GLN A 3 -3.75 -12.56 -12.37
N GLU A 4 -4.09 -12.46 -13.66
CA GLU A 4 -5.07 -13.36 -14.32
C GLU A 4 -4.50 -14.78 -14.43
N TYR A 5 -3.21 -14.91 -14.78
CA TYR A 5 -2.52 -16.19 -14.78
C TYR A 5 -2.56 -16.88 -13.40
N LYS A 6 -2.37 -16.11 -12.31
CA LYS A 6 -2.48 -16.66 -10.94
C LYS A 6 -3.90 -17.11 -10.60
N PHE A 7 -4.93 -16.46 -11.13
CA PHE A 7 -6.31 -16.88 -10.88
C PHE A 7 -6.64 -18.21 -11.54
N GLU A 8 -6.13 -18.45 -12.74
CA GLU A 8 -6.23 -19.76 -13.41
C GLU A 8 -5.57 -20.86 -12.58
N LEU A 9 -4.39 -20.58 -12.00
CA LEU A 9 -3.74 -21.53 -11.08
C LEU A 9 -4.58 -21.80 -9.82
N TYR A 10 -5.28 -20.79 -9.29
CA TYR A 10 -6.18 -20.97 -8.15
C TYR A 10 -7.44 -21.74 -8.51
N GLU A 11 -7.98 -21.60 -9.72
CA GLU A 11 -9.11 -22.39 -10.19
C GLU A 11 -8.71 -23.86 -10.37
N ASN A 12 -7.56 -24.11 -11.01
CA ASN A 12 -7.12 -25.47 -11.32
C ASN A 12 -6.60 -26.24 -10.09
N ASN A 13 -5.99 -25.54 -9.13
CA ASN A 13 -5.36 -26.17 -7.96
C ASN A 13 -6.01 -25.79 -6.63
N GLY A 14 -7.19 -25.15 -6.65
CA GLY A 14 -7.80 -24.54 -5.47
C GLY A 14 -8.02 -25.52 -4.33
N ASP A 15 -8.56 -26.70 -4.64
CA ASP A 15 -8.84 -27.73 -3.63
C ASP A 15 -7.55 -28.30 -3.03
N ILE A 16 -6.52 -28.53 -3.85
CA ILE A 16 -5.20 -28.97 -3.39
C ILE A 16 -4.60 -27.93 -2.44
N ILE A 17 -4.64 -26.65 -2.81
CA ILE A 17 -4.11 -25.56 -1.98
C ILE A 17 -4.87 -25.46 -0.66
N LYS A 18 -6.21 -25.50 -0.68
CA LYS A 18 -7.04 -25.45 0.52
C LYS A 18 -6.78 -26.64 1.44
N ASN A 19 -6.67 -27.83 0.88
CA ASN A 19 -6.36 -29.04 1.65
C ASN A 19 -5.00 -28.94 2.33
N ASN A 20 -3.96 -28.48 1.62
CA ASN A 20 -2.64 -28.27 2.21
C ASN A 20 -2.66 -27.21 3.34
N ILE A 21 -3.45 -26.15 3.19
CA ILE A 21 -3.62 -25.14 4.24
C ILE A 21 -4.36 -25.73 5.45
N ASN A 22 -5.40 -26.55 5.22
CA ASN A 22 -6.13 -27.20 6.30
C ASN A 22 -5.24 -28.19 7.06
N GLU A 23 -4.43 -28.98 6.35
CA GLU A 23 -3.48 -29.92 6.94
C GLU A 23 -2.47 -29.19 7.85
N ILE A 24 -1.81 -28.13 7.37
CA ILE A 24 -0.86 -27.38 8.20
C ILE A 24 -1.55 -26.64 9.36
N SER A 25 -2.80 -26.18 9.17
CA SER A 25 -3.56 -25.53 10.24
C SER A 25 -4.01 -26.48 11.35
N SER A 26 -4.01 -27.80 11.09
CA SER A 26 -4.37 -28.83 12.07
C SER A 26 -3.22 -29.26 12.99
N LEU A 27 -2.00 -28.76 12.74
CA LEU A 27 -0.86 -29.01 13.60
C LEU A 27 -1.11 -28.47 15.01
N ASP A 28 -0.66 -29.20 16.03
CA ASP A 28 -0.69 -28.71 17.40
C ASP A 28 0.29 -27.53 17.53
N LEU A 29 -0.24 -26.35 17.88
CA LEU A 29 0.54 -25.14 18.13
C LEU A 29 0.57 -24.77 19.62
N SER A 30 0.06 -25.63 20.51
CA SER A 30 -0.07 -25.34 21.95
C SER A 30 1.28 -25.09 22.65
N TYR A 31 2.37 -25.59 22.07
CA TYR A 31 3.72 -25.37 22.58
C TYR A 31 4.31 -24.00 22.20
N LEU A 32 3.66 -23.24 21.30
CA LEU A 32 4.13 -21.92 20.89
C LEU A 32 3.63 -20.82 21.84
N PRO A 33 4.40 -19.72 22.01
CA PRO A 33 3.88 -18.52 22.64
C PRO A 33 2.65 -17.99 21.91
N GLU A 34 1.70 -17.41 22.65
CA GLU A 34 0.41 -16.93 22.11
C GLU A 34 0.59 -16.01 20.90
N SER A 35 1.54 -15.07 20.95
CA SER A 35 1.83 -14.17 19.84
C SER A 35 2.23 -14.88 18.54
N ASN A 36 2.95 -16.00 18.65
CA ASN A 36 3.42 -16.78 17.51
C ASN A 36 2.30 -17.66 16.96
N LYS A 37 1.46 -18.21 17.85
CA LYS A 37 0.26 -18.94 17.49
C LYS A 37 -0.71 -18.05 16.72
N ASP A 38 -1.05 -16.89 17.27
CA ASP A 38 -1.91 -15.89 16.61
C ASP A 38 -1.37 -15.50 15.23
N PHE A 39 -0.06 -15.29 15.12
CA PHE A 39 0.59 -14.95 13.85
C PHE A 39 0.40 -16.03 12.77
N LEU A 40 0.56 -17.31 13.13
CA LEU A 40 0.38 -18.44 12.21
C LEU A 40 -1.09 -18.65 11.85
N GLU A 41 -1.98 -18.66 12.84
CA GLU A 41 -3.42 -18.81 12.63
C GLU A 41 -3.96 -17.72 11.71
N ASN A 42 -3.60 -16.46 11.95
CA ASN A 42 -3.95 -15.35 11.06
C ASN A 42 -3.38 -15.54 9.65
N THR A 43 -2.19 -16.11 9.51
CA THR A 43 -1.59 -16.39 8.20
C THR A 43 -2.40 -17.45 7.44
N PHE A 44 -2.84 -18.51 8.10
CA PHE A 44 -3.68 -19.55 7.50
C PHE A 44 -5.07 -19.04 7.12
N ILE A 45 -5.72 -18.31 8.03
CA ILE A 45 -7.03 -17.67 7.78
C ILE A 45 -6.94 -16.75 6.55
N ASN A 46 -5.92 -15.89 6.50
CA ASN A 46 -5.72 -14.99 5.37
C ASN A 46 -5.35 -15.73 4.07
N ALA A 47 -4.64 -16.87 4.16
CA ALA A 47 -4.37 -17.71 3.00
C ALA A 47 -5.67 -18.23 2.38
N ILE A 48 -6.59 -18.76 3.19
CA ILE A 48 -7.92 -19.20 2.74
C ILE A 48 -8.77 -18.03 2.22
N LEU A 49 -8.74 -16.89 2.92
CA LEU A 49 -9.46 -15.67 2.52
C LEU A 49 -9.11 -15.22 1.09
N THR A 50 -7.92 -15.57 0.58
CA THR A 50 -7.51 -15.26 -0.79
C THR A 50 -8.55 -15.68 -1.82
N PHE A 51 -9.18 -16.84 -1.68
CA PHE A 51 -10.15 -17.35 -2.64
C PHE A 51 -11.41 -16.46 -2.71
N GLU A 52 -11.96 -16.08 -1.55
CA GLU A 52 -13.09 -15.14 -1.49
C GLU A 52 -12.71 -13.77 -2.08
N LEU A 53 -11.48 -13.29 -1.81
CA LEU A 53 -11.00 -12.02 -2.36
C LEU A 53 -10.88 -12.06 -3.89
N VAL A 54 -10.48 -13.20 -4.46
CA VAL A 54 -10.43 -13.41 -5.91
C VAL A 54 -11.83 -13.36 -6.50
N ASP A 55 -12.81 -14.03 -5.89
CA ASP A 55 -14.19 -14.04 -6.36
C ASP A 55 -14.82 -12.64 -6.31
N ASN A 56 -14.62 -11.91 -5.21
CA ASN A 56 -15.07 -10.53 -5.10
C ASN A 56 -14.40 -9.62 -6.15
N LEU A 57 -13.12 -9.84 -6.44
CA LEU A 57 -12.40 -9.09 -7.47
C LEU A 57 -12.96 -9.38 -8.87
N LYS A 58 -13.21 -10.66 -9.21
CA LYS A 58 -13.85 -11.04 -10.49
C LYS A 58 -15.24 -10.41 -10.61
N LYS A 59 -16.04 -10.44 -9.54
CA LYS A 59 -17.37 -9.82 -9.50
C LYS A 59 -17.32 -8.30 -9.74
N THR A 60 -16.47 -7.59 -9.00
CA THR A 60 -16.32 -6.13 -9.17
C THR A 60 -15.76 -5.76 -10.55
N GLN A 61 -14.90 -6.62 -11.12
CA GLN A 61 -14.42 -6.47 -12.49
C GLN A 61 -15.54 -6.63 -13.52
N SER A 62 -16.34 -7.70 -13.43
CA SER A 62 -17.49 -7.92 -14.32
C SER A 62 -18.47 -6.74 -14.25
N ASN A 63 -18.86 -6.32 -13.05
CA ASN A 63 -19.79 -5.20 -12.86
C ASN A 63 -19.31 -3.92 -13.56
N LEU A 64 -18.01 -3.60 -13.43
CA LEU A 64 -17.42 -2.42 -14.07
C LEU A 64 -17.37 -2.57 -15.59
N GLU A 65 -17.03 -3.76 -16.10
CA GLU A 65 -16.95 -4.05 -17.53
C GLU A 65 -18.33 -4.00 -18.19
N ASP A 66 -19.35 -4.58 -17.54
CA ASP A 66 -20.73 -4.59 -18.00
C ASP A 66 -21.30 -3.17 -18.05
N TYR A 67 -21.11 -2.38 -16.99
CA TYR A 67 -21.49 -0.96 -16.99
C TYR A 67 -20.70 -0.16 -18.05
N GLY A 68 -19.41 -0.49 -18.22
CA GLY A 68 -18.49 0.13 -19.17
C GLY A 68 -18.94 0.02 -20.63
N LYS A 69 -19.69 -1.02 -21.01
CA LYS A 69 -20.20 -1.22 -22.39
C LYS A 69 -21.02 -0.03 -22.86
N ASN A 70 -21.97 0.43 -22.04
CA ASN A 70 -22.85 1.56 -22.37
C ASN A 70 -22.25 2.91 -21.97
N TYR A 71 -21.46 2.96 -20.90
CA TYR A 71 -20.82 4.19 -20.45
C TYR A 71 -19.72 4.70 -21.39
N ARG A 72 -18.94 3.80 -22.02
CA ARG A 72 -17.82 4.18 -22.90
C ARG A 72 -18.20 5.14 -24.03
N PRO A 73 -19.25 4.88 -24.86
CA PRO A 73 -19.64 5.80 -25.92
C PRO A 73 -20.10 7.17 -25.38
N LEU A 74 -20.85 7.19 -24.27
CA LEU A 74 -21.25 8.43 -23.57
C LEU A 74 -20.02 9.22 -23.08
N HIS A 75 -19.08 8.54 -22.43
CA HIS A 75 -17.85 9.17 -21.96
C HIS A 75 -17.03 9.77 -23.12
N LEU A 76 -16.88 9.05 -24.23
CA LEU A 76 -16.16 9.54 -25.39
C LEU A 76 -16.84 10.76 -26.03
N SER A 77 -18.18 10.80 -26.11
CA SER A 77 -18.90 11.94 -26.67
C SER A 77 -18.73 13.19 -25.80
N VAL A 78 -18.91 13.07 -24.48
CA VAL A 78 -18.69 14.17 -23.53
C VAL A 78 -17.24 14.62 -23.51
N ARG A 79 -16.28 13.68 -23.61
CA ARG A 79 -14.85 14.05 -23.63
C ARG A 79 -14.46 14.86 -24.87
N LYS A 80 -15.08 14.59 -26.03
CA LYS A 80 -14.90 15.41 -27.24
C LYS A 80 -15.42 16.83 -27.02
N ILE A 81 -16.58 16.98 -26.38
CA ILE A 81 -17.17 18.28 -26.01
C ILE A 81 -16.23 19.06 -25.09
N GLN A 82 -15.83 18.45 -23.97
CA GLN A 82 -14.91 19.05 -22.99
C GLN A 82 -13.58 19.45 -23.63
N LYS A 83 -13.02 18.61 -24.50
CA LYS A 83 -11.77 18.91 -25.23
C LYS A 83 -11.93 20.15 -26.12
N ARG A 84 -13.09 20.35 -26.75
CA ARG A 84 -13.37 21.55 -27.55
C ARG A 84 -13.46 22.79 -26.66
N GLN A 85 -14.17 22.71 -25.53
CA GLN A 85 -14.22 23.80 -24.56
C GLN A 85 -12.82 24.18 -24.06
N PHE A 86 -11.98 23.20 -23.74
CA PHE A 86 -10.59 23.46 -23.32
C PHE A 86 -9.77 24.18 -24.39
N LYS A 87 -9.93 23.82 -25.67
CA LYS A 87 -9.27 24.54 -26.78
C LYS A 87 -9.74 25.97 -26.89
N ILE A 88 -11.04 26.22 -26.72
CA ILE A 88 -11.62 27.56 -26.71
C ILE A 88 -11.04 28.37 -25.55
N ASP A 89 -11.01 27.80 -24.34
CA ASP A 89 -10.44 28.46 -23.15
C ASP A 89 -8.97 28.84 -23.35
N TYR A 90 -8.20 27.95 -23.95
CA TYR A 90 -6.81 28.24 -24.29
C TYR A 90 -6.68 29.39 -25.31
N LYS A 91 -7.58 29.44 -26.31
CA LYS A 91 -7.60 30.53 -27.30
C LYS A 91 -8.00 31.87 -26.68
N ILE A 92 -9.04 31.88 -25.85
CA ILE A 92 -9.48 33.06 -25.09
C ILE A 92 -8.32 33.59 -24.25
N LYS A 93 -7.65 32.73 -23.48
CA LYS A 93 -6.51 33.13 -22.64
C LYS A 93 -5.37 33.79 -23.44
N LYS A 94 -5.12 33.33 -24.66
CA LYS A 94 -4.14 33.97 -25.57
C LYS A 94 -4.60 35.35 -26.01
N LEU A 95 -5.84 35.45 -26.50
CA LEU A 95 -6.43 36.73 -26.93
C LEU A 95 -6.48 37.73 -25.78
N GLU A 96 -6.83 37.32 -24.56
CA GLU A 96 -6.82 38.19 -23.37
C GLU A 96 -5.42 38.69 -23.02
N LYS A 97 -4.39 37.86 -23.22
CA LYS A 97 -3.00 38.28 -23.02
C LYS A 97 -2.60 39.33 -24.07
N GLU A 98 -2.93 39.08 -25.33
CA GLU A 98 -2.61 39.98 -26.45
C GLU A 98 -3.37 41.31 -26.35
N LYS A 99 -4.65 41.26 -26.04
CA LYS A 99 -5.50 42.41 -25.78
C LYS A 99 -4.89 43.34 -24.74
N ARG A 100 -4.38 42.80 -23.61
CA ARG A 100 -3.71 43.58 -22.56
C ARG A 100 -2.43 44.30 -23.03
N TYR A 101 -1.72 43.76 -24.02
CA TYR A 101 -0.58 44.46 -24.61
C TYR A 101 -1.05 45.61 -25.51
N LEU A 102 -2.04 45.36 -26.35
CA LEU A 102 -2.61 46.37 -27.25
C LEU A 102 -3.30 47.52 -26.52
N GLU A 103 -3.91 47.24 -25.36
CA GLU A 103 -4.45 48.26 -24.45
C GLU A 103 -3.35 49.22 -23.97
N ARG A 104 -2.14 48.72 -23.67
CA ARG A 104 -0.99 49.55 -23.28
C ARG A 104 -0.43 50.38 -24.45
N GLU A 105 -0.58 49.87 -25.66
CA GLU A 105 -0.17 50.55 -26.91
C GLU A 105 -1.25 51.51 -27.44
N ASN A 106 -2.36 51.70 -26.71
CA ASN A 106 -3.51 52.54 -27.11
C ASN A 106 -4.12 52.16 -28.48
N GLN A 107 -4.06 50.88 -28.88
CA GLN A 107 -4.60 50.39 -30.16
C GLN A 107 -6.08 49.99 -30.04
N THR A 108 -6.94 50.97 -29.75
CA THR A 108 -8.37 50.79 -29.40
C THR A 108 -9.15 49.93 -30.40
N ASP A 109 -8.96 50.11 -31.71
CA ASP A 109 -9.67 49.33 -32.73
C ASP A 109 -9.32 47.83 -32.68
N LYS A 110 -8.05 47.50 -32.45
CA LYS A 110 -7.61 46.10 -32.35
C LYS A 110 -8.09 45.46 -31.06
N VAL A 111 -8.09 46.22 -29.96
CA VAL A 111 -8.65 45.80 -28.66
C VAL A 111 -10.13 45.45 -28.80
N ASN A 112 -10.92 46.30 -29.47
CA ASN A 112 -12.34 46.06 -29.70
C ASN A 112 -12.58 44.79 -30.56
N ARG A 113 -11.78 44.59 -31.61
CA ARG A 113 -11.85 43.37 -32.44
C ARG A 113 -11.55 42.10 -31.64
N MET A 114 -10.52 42.12 -30.80
CA MET A 114 -10.20 40.97 -29.93
C MET A 114 -11.30 40.70 -28.91
N GLN A 115 -11.91 41.75 -28.33
CA GLN A 115 -13.02 41.58 -27.41
C GLN A 115 -14.21 40.89 -28.08
N LEU A 116 -14.57 41.32 -29.31
CA LEU A 116 -15.64 40.67 -30.09
C LEU A 116 -15.34 39.18 -30.38
N GLU A 117 -14.08 38.84 -30.65
CA GLU A 117 -13.68 37.44 -30.86
C GLU A 117 -13.78 36.62 -29.56
N ILE A 118 -13.35 37.18 -28.42
CA ILE A 118 -13.49 36.56 -27.10
C ILE A 118 -14.97 36.32 -26.80
N ASP A 119 -15.84 37.30 -27.02
CA ASP A 119 -17.28 37.18 -26.76
C ASP A 119 -17.93 36.11 -27.64
N LYS A 120 -17.52 36.02 -28.92
CA LYS A 120 -17.96 34.96 -29.83
C LYS A 120 -17.52 33.58 -29.33
N LEU A 121 -16.27 33.44 -28.91
CA LEU A 121 -15.74 32.19 -28.35
C LEU A 121 -16.44 31.79 -27.05
N ASN A 122 -16.76 32.75 -26.18
CA ASN A 122 -17.53 32.51 -24.96
C ASN A 122 -18.95 32.00 -25.28
N LYS A 123 -19.64 32.62 -26.25
CA LYS A 123 -20.96 32.13 -26.71
C LYS A 123 -20.87 30.71 -27.29
N GLU A 124 -19.86 30.43 -28.12
CA GLU A 124 -19.63 29.10 -28.67
C GLU A 124 -19.42 28.05 -27.56
N LYS A 125 -18.64 28.40 -26.52
CA LYS A 125 -18.40 27.52 -25.36
C LYS A 125 -19.69 27.16 -24.64
N ILE A 126 -20.60 28.12 -24.44
CA ILE A 126 -21.90 27.91 -23.81
C ILE A 126 -22.77 26.97 -24.66
N GLU A 127 -22.84 27.20 -25.97
CA GLU A 127 -23.63 26.34 -26.88
C GLU A 127 -23.10 24.91 -26.96
N ILE A 128 -21.78 24.73 -26.88
CA ILE A 128 -21.16 23.40 -26.81
C ILE A 128 -21.46 22.72 -25.48
N ALA A 129 -21.49 23.46 -24.37
CA ALA A 129 -21.79 22.91 -23.04
C ALA A 129 -23.20 22.29 -22.99
N LYS A 130 -24.18 22.92 -23.64
CA LYS A 130 -25.56 22.43 -23.74
C LYS A 130 -25.69 21.07 -24.44
N LYS A 131 -24.66 20.63 -25.18
CA LYS A 131 -24.64 19.33 -25.85
C LYS A 131 -24.21 18.18 -24.93
N ILE A 132 -23.81 18.47 -23.69
CA ILE A 132 -23.53 17.44 -22.70
C ILE A 132 -24.88 16.79 -22.33
N PRO A 133 -25.03 15.45 -22.45
CA PRO A 133 -26.26 14.76 -22.07
C PRO A 133 -26.59 14.95 -20.59
N LEU A 134 -27.88 15.10 -20.26
CA LEU A 134 -28.33 15.34 -18.88
C LEU A 134 -27.96 14.21 -17.92
N ASN A 135 -27.89 12.96 -18.41
CA ASN A 135 -27.52 11.79 -17.61
C ASN A 135 -25.99 11.65 -17.41
N TRP A 136 -25.17 12.59 -17.89
CA TRP A 136 -23.72 12.50 -17.82
C TRP A 136 -23.21 12.40 -16.37
N ASP A 137 -23.66 13.29 -15.49
CA ASP A 137 -23.12 13.37 -14.13
C ASP A 137 -23.46 12.11 -13.33
N ASP A 138 -24.71 11.64 -13.41
CA ASP A 138 -25.14 10.38 -12.79
C ASP A 138 -24.34 9.20 -13.34
N ALA A 139 -24.25 9.09 -14.67
CA ALA A 139 -23.55 7.98 -15.30
C ALA A 139 -22.05 7.96 -14.99
N HIS A 140 -21.43 9.14 -14.88
CA HIS A 140 -20.02 9.31 -14.53
C HIS A 140 -19.75 8.97 -13.06
N ASN A 141 -20.63 9.40 -12.15
CA ASN A 141 -20.52 9.11 -10.72
C ASN A 141 -20.68 7.61 -10.45
N GLU A 142 -21.62 6.95 -11.12
CA GLU A 142 -21.82 5.50 -11.02
C GLU A 142 -20.59 4.73 -11.52
N TYR A 143 -20.05 5.10 -12.69
CA TYR A 143 -18.79 4.52 -13.18
C TYR A 143 -17.65 4.69 -12.17
N LYS A 144 -17.54 5.89 -11.58
CA LYS A 144 -16.50 6.20 -10.59
C LYS A 144 -16.64 5.35 -9.33
N ALA A 145 -17.86 5.13 -8.85
CA ALA A 145 -18.13 4.27 -7.71
C ALA A 145 -17.71 2.82 -8.00
N LEU A 146 -18.14 2.25 -9.13
CA LEU A 146 -17.76 0.90 -9.57
C LEU A 146 -16.24 0.75 -9.74
N ALA A 147 -15.60 1.75 -10.35
CA ALA A 147 -14.14 1.76 -10.52
C ALA A 147 -13.40 1.82 -9.17
N MET A 148 -13.95 2.55 -8.20
CA MET A 148 -13.41 2.62 -6.84
C MET A 148 -13.57 1.29 -6.10
N GLU A 149 -14.70 0.60 -6.24
CA GLU A 149 -14.90 -0.73 -5.66
C GLU A 149 -13.94 -1.76 -6.27
N LYS A 150 -13.77 -1.79 -7.59
CA LYS A 150 -12.74 -2.64 -8.24
C LYS A 150 -11.35 -2.32 -7.69
N LYS A 151 -10.99 -1.04 -7.55
CA LYS A 151 -9.68 -0.63 -7.00
C LYS A 151 -9.49 -1.11 -5.56
N LYS A 152 -10.51 -1.02 -4.72
CA LYS A 152 -10.48 -1.54 -3.34
C LYS A 152 -10.29 -3.05 -3.33
N ALA A 153 -11.05 -3.79 -4.14
CA ALA A 153 -10.93 -5.24 -4.24
C ALA A 153 -9.52 -5.68 -4.67
N VAL A 154 -8.95 -5.06 -5.71
CA VAL A 154 -7.57 -5.30 -6.16
C VAL A 154 -6.55 -5.02 -5.05
N THR A 155 -6.71 -3.90 -4.35
CA THR A 155 -5.78 -3.51 -3.28
C THR A 155 -5.84 -4.50 -2.10
N LYS A 156 -7.05 -4.90 -1.70
CA LYS A 156 -7.28 -5.85 -0.61
C LYS A 156 -6.68 -7.22 -0.95
N TYR A 157 -6.97 -7.73 -2.15
CA TYR A 157 -6.39 -8.98 -2.65
C TYR A 157 -4.85 -8.94 -2.64
N ARG A 158 -4.23 -7.91 -3.23
CA ARG A 158 -2.76 -7.81 -3.30
C ARG A 158 -2.10 -7.75 -1.93
N ARG A 159 -2.62 -6.90 -1.03
CA ARG A 159 -2.11 -6.80 0.34
C ARG A 159 -2.21 -8.13 1.07
N ASN A 160 -3.32 -8.85 0.89
CA ASN A 160 -3.51 -10.16 1.50
C ASN A 160 -2.46 -11.17 1.02
N VAL A 161 -2.33 -11.36 -0.30
CA VAL A 161 -1.39 -12.36 -0.85
C VAL A 161 0.07 -12.01 -0.55
N ASP A 162 0.44 -10.72 -0.61
CA ASP A 162 1.79 -10.27 -0.29
C ASP A 162 2.11 -10.50 1.20
N SER A 163 1.14 -10.22 2.09
CA SER A 163 1.28 -10.47 3.52
C SER A 163 1.39 -11.96 3.82
N VAL A 164 0.50 -12.79 3.27
CA VAL A 164 0.52 -14.25 3.47
C VAL A 164 1.85 -14.82 2.99
N TYR A 165 2.31 -14.45 1.79
CA TYR A 165 3.59 -14.90 1.27
C TYR A 165 4.75 -14.49 2.17
N LYS A 166 4.81 -13.21 2.57
CA LYS A 166 5.86 -12.70 3.47
C LYS A 166 5.86 -13.46 4.80
N ASN A 167 4.69 -13.69 5.39
CA ASN A 167 4.57 -14.39 6.66
C ASN A 167 5.05 -15.83 6.57
N ILE A 168 4.68 -16.57 5.51
CA ILE A 168 5.16 -17.93 5.27
C ILE A 168 6.69 -17.96 5.09
N GLN A 169 7.25 -17.02 4.33
CA GLN A 169 8.71 -16.92 4.17
C GLN A 169 9.40 -16.62 5.51
N MET A 170 8.82 -15.74 6.33
CA MET A 170 9.36 -15.44 7.65
C MET A 170 9.38 -16.68 8.54
N THR A 171 8.26 -17.42 8.61
CA THR A 171 8.17 -18.68 9.37
C THR A 171 9.23 -19.68 8.90
N LYS A 172 9.39 -19.85 7.58
CA LYS A 172 10.41 -20.74 7.02
C LYS A 172 11.82 -20.33 7.43
N LEU A 173 12.13 -19.03 7.38
CA LEU A 173 13.45 -18.50 7.78
C LEU A 173 13.70 -18.73 9.27
N ILE A 174 12.70 -18.50 10.14
CA ILE A 174 12.81 -18.77 11.58
C ILE A 174 13.17 -20.24 11.83
N ILE A 175 12.53 -21.17 11.12
CA ILE A 175 12.81 -22.61 11.26
C ILE A 175 14.24 -22.94 10.80
N ILE A 176 14.68 -22.37 9.68
CA ILE A 176 16.05 -22.57 9.15
C ILE A 176 17.09 -22.01 10.10
N ASP A 177 16.83 -20.82 10.65
CA ASP A 177 17.76 -20.09 11.50
C ASP A 177 17.80 -20.60 12.95
N LYS A 178 16.98 -21.59 13.31
CA LYS A 178 16.94 -22.21 14.65
C LYS A 178 18.34 -22.47 15.21
N ASN A 179 19.22 -23.09 14.40
CA ASN A 179 20.56 -23.49 14.86
C ASN A 179 21.51 -22.30 15.07
N LYS A 180 21.21 -21.13 14.49
CA LYS A 180 21.99 -19.90 14.70
C LYS A 180 21.75 -19.28 16.06
N LEU A 181 20.64 -19.63 16.74
CA LEU A 181 20.28 -19.11 18.06
C LEU A 181 21.13 -19.70 19.20
N ASN A 182 22.24 -20.39 18.90
CA ASN A 182 23.15 -20.96 19.89
C ASN A 182 24.04 -19.87 20.55
N ILE A 183 23.40 -18.89 21.19
CA ILE A 183 24.04 -17.73 21.83
C ILE A 183 23.57 -17.54 23.28
N ASP A 184 22.92 -18.56 23.85
CA ASP A 184 22.37 -18.50 25.21
C ASP A 184 23.47 -18.25 26.25
N SER A 185 24.63 -18.91 26.11
CA SER A 185 25.79 -18.67 26.97
C SER A 185 26.28 -17.23 26.90
N GLU A 186 26.34 -16.66 25.71
CA GLU A 186 26.80 -15.30 25.46
C GLU A 186 25.83 -14.27 26.05
N ILE A 187 24.53 -14.55 25.99
CA ILE A 187 23.48 -13.72 26.60
C ILE A 187 23.51 -13.84 28.13
N LEU A 188 23.64 -15.05 28.69
CA LEU A 188 23.69 -15.26 30.14
C LEU A 188 24.92 -14.56 30.77
N ASN A 189 26.06 -14.62 30.08
CA ASN A 189 27.29 -13.96 30.54
C ASN A 189 27.24 -12.43 30.45
N LEU A 190 26.25 -11.83 29.75
CA LEU A 190 26.10 -10.37 29.71
C LEU A 190 25.89 -9.78 31.10
N LYS A 191 25.18 -10.48 32.00
CA LYS A 191 24.94 -9.99 33.36
C LYS A 191 26.26 -9.81 34.11
N GLU A 192 27.11 -10.84 34.13
CA GLU A 192 28.41 -10.74 34.79
C GLU A 192 29.28 -9.64 34.20
N ILE A 193 29.36 -9.55 32.87
CA ILE A 193 30.19 -8.55 32.17
C ILE A 193 29.71 -7.13 32.49
N ILE A 194 28.40 -6.87 32.46
CA ILE A 194 27.85 -5.53 32.71
C ILE A 194 28.08 -5.06 34.15
N PHE A 195 28.14 -5.98 35.12
CA PHE A 195 28.34 -5.64 36.54
C PHE A 195 29.79 -5.66 37.00
N ASN A 196 30.66 -6.41 36.33
CA ASN A 196 32.06 -6.58 36.74
C ASN A 196 33.06 -5.81 35.86
N GLU A 197 32.67 -5.41 34.65
CA GLU A 197 33.52 -4.64 33.73
C GLU A 197 33.08 -3.17 33.61
N SER A 198 33.73 -2.42 32.70
CA SER A 198 33.38 -1.03 32.46
C SER A 198 32.04 -0.90 31.71
N LYS A 199 31.38 0.24 31.92
CA LYS A 199 30.14 0.60 31.22
C LYS A 199 30.29 0.52 29.69
N ASP A 200 31.45 0.91 29.15
CA ASP A 200 31.69 0.91 27.71
C ASP A 200 31.88 -0.51 27.16
N ASP A 201 32.58 -1.37 27.90
CA ASP A 201 32.77 -2.78 27.54
C ASP A 201 31.44 -3.54 27.53
N GLY A 202 30.61 -3.34 28.57
CA GLY A 202 29.25 -3.89 28.62
C GLY A 202 28.40 -3.45 27.42
N MET A 203 28.45 -2.15 27.05
CA MET A 203 27.75 -1.64 25.88
C MET A 203 28.24 -2.27 24.56
N ASN A 204 29.56 -2.44 24.41
CA ASN A 204 30.16 -3.03 23.21
C ASN A 204 29.83 -4.52 23.08
N ARG A 205 29.76 -5.25 24.21
CA ARG A 205 29.34 -6.65 24.23
C ARG A 205 27.88 -6.82 23.83
N ILE A 206 26.97 -6.01 24.40
CA ILE A 206 25.56 -6.02 24.01
C ILE A 206 25.42 -5.73 22.50
N LYS A 207 26.16 -4.73 21.98
CA LYS A 207 26.12 -4.37 20.56
C LYS A 207 26.63 -5.50 19.65
N SER A 208 27.60 -6.29 20.10
CA SER A 208 28.12 -7.45 19.36
C SER A 208 27.06 -8.55 19.26
N ILE A 209 26.34 -8.83 20.35
CA ILE A 209 25.24 -9.79 20.37
C ILE A 209 24.05 -9.28 19.55
N GLU A 210 23.71 -7.99 19.62
CA GLU A 210 22.71 -7.35 18.75
C GLU A 210 23.03 -7.58 17.26
N LYS A 211 24.32 -7.57 16.89
CA LYS A 211 24.75 -7.81 15.50
C LYS A 211 24.50 -9.25 15.07
N ILE A 212 24.79 -10.22 15.93
CA ILE A 212 24.51 -11.64 15.66
C ILE A 212 22.99 -11.85 15.53
N LEU A 213 22.22 -11.32 16.47
CA LEU A 213 20.75 -11.40 16.46
C LEU A 213 20.11 -10.75 15.22
N ASN A 214 20.76 -9.77 14.58
CA ASN A 214 20.24 -9.19 13.32
C ASN A 214 20.21 -10.18 12.15
N GLU A 215 21.03 -11.22 12.20
CA GLU A 215 21.18 -12.21 11.13
C GLU A 215 20.32 -13.47 11.38
N ILE A 216 19.54 -13.46 12.47
CA ILE A 216 18.68 -14.56 12.91
C ILE A 216 17.22 -14.11 12.80
N ALA A 217 16.47 -14.73 11.89
CA ALA A 217 15.03 -14.48 11.78
C ALA A 217 14.30 -14.86 13.08
N GLY A 218 13.37 -14.01 13.56
CA GLY A 218 12.59 -14.28 14.78
C GLY A 218 13.28 -13.84 16.08
N ALA A 219 14.49 -13.30 16.02
CA ALA A 219 15.25 -12.84 17.17
C ALA A 219 14.95 -11.38 17.59
N GLU A 220 13.95 -10.74 16.97
CA GLU A 220 13.68 -9.31 17.11
C GLU A 220 13.35 -8.90 18.55
N LEU A 221 12.57 -9.71 19.26
CA LEU A 221 12.21 -9.41 20.66
C LEU A 221 13.42 -9.44 21.59
N ILE A 222 14.31 -10.42 21.41
CA ILE A 222 15.55 -10.53 22.20
C ILE A 222 16.43 -9.31 21.91
N LYS A 223 16.64 -9.01 20.63
CA LYS A 223 17.38 -7.84 20.18
C LYS A 223 16.79 -6.54 20.72
N GLU A 224 15.46 -6.40 20.72
CA GLU A 224 14.79 -5.20 21.21
C GLU A 224 15.06 -4.99 22.70
N LYS A 225 14.96 -6.06 23.50
CA LYS A 225 15.30 -6.04 24.94
C LYS A 225 16.77 -5.65 25.16
N LEU A 226 17.70 -6.26 24.42
CA LEU A 226 19.12 -5.91 24.49
C LEU A 226 19.39 -4.45 24.08
N SER A 227 18.73 -3.96 23.03
CA SER A 227 18.84 -2.57 22.59
C SER A 227 18.34 -1.59 23.65
N LYS A 228 17.24 -1.93 24.34
CA LYS A 228 16.74 -1.16 25.48
C LYS A 228 17.71 -1.22 26.66
N ALA A 229 18.30 -2.37 26.97
CA ALA A 229 19.28 -2.53 28.03
C ALA A 229 20.52 -1.66 27.77
N ARG A 230 21.09 -1.73 26.56
CA ARG A 230 22.23 -0.91 26.14
C ARG A 230 21.94 0.59 26.20
N ARG A 231 20.75 1.03 25.78
CA ARG A 231 20.34 2.44 25.87
C ARG A 231 20.19 2.90 27.32
N SER A 232 19.69 2.05 28.20
CA SER A 232 19.59 2.34 29.64
C SER A 232 20.98 2.43 30.28
N LEU A 233 21.88 1.50 29.95
CA LEU A 233 23.27 1.51 30.42
C LEU A 233 24.02 2.77 30.00
N LYS A 234 23.75 3.31 28.80
CA LYS A 234 24.38 4.53 28.29
C LYS A 234 24.10 5.77 29.15
N LYS A 235 22.99 5.83 29.89
CA LYS A 235 22.62 7.00 30.70
C LYS A 235 23.58 7.21 31.88
N ASP A 236 23.76 8.46 32.31
CA ASP A 236 24.61 8.79 33.44
C ASP A 236 23.97 8.37 34.78
N ASP A 237 22.63 8.39 34.83
CA ASP A 237 21.78 7.91 35.93
C ASP A 237 21.24 6.49 35.67
N ALA A 238 22.10 5.57 35.23
CA ALA A 238 21.69 4.22 34.84
C ALA A 238 20.98 3.47 35.98
N ASP A 239 19.71 3.11 35.76
CA ASP A 239 18.93 2.26 36.66
C ASP A 239 19.29 0.78 36.44
N ILE A 240 20.11 0.25 37.35
CA ILE A 240 20.58 -1.14 37.34
C ILE A 240 19.41 -2.14 37.43
N ASN A 241 18.36 -1.83 38.19
CA ASN A 241 17.20 -2.72 38.33
C ASN A 241 16.43 -2.83 37.01
N LYS A 242 16.32 -1.72 36.29
CA LYS A 242 15.74 -1.69 34.95
C LYS A 242 16.57 -2.45 33.91
N ILE A 243 17.89 -2.42 34.01
CA ILE A 243 18.78 -3.19 33.13
C ILE A 243 18.65 -4.68 33.43
N ASN A 244 18.60 -5.07 34.71
CA ASN A 244 18.43 -6.46 35.15
C ASN A 244 17.11 -7.10 34.72
N THR A 245 16.04 -6.32 34.57
CA THR A 245 14.74 -6.82 34.09
C THR A 245 14.70 -6.98 32.57
N LEU A 246 15.62 -6.37 31.83
CA LEU A 246 15.73 -6.47 30.38
C LEU A 246 16.66 -7.61 29.92
N LEU A 247 17.57 -8.05 30.79
CA LEU A 247 18.54 -9.15 30.59
C LEU A 247 18.05 -10.44 31.23
#